data_AF-X1KN16-F1
#
_entry.id   AF-X1KN16-F1
#
_cell.length_a   1.000
_cell.length_b   1.000
_cell.length_c   1.000
_cell.angle_alpha   90.00
_cell.angle_beta   90.00
_cell.angle_gamma   90.00
#
_symmetry.space_group_name_H-M   'P 1'
#
loop_
_entity.id
_entity.type
_entity.pdbx_description
1 polymer ?
#
loop_
_entity_poly.entity_id
_entity_poly.type
_entity_poly.pdbx_seq_one_letter_code
_entity_poly.pdbx_strand_id
1 'polypeptide(L)'
;MVSLVIVSHSAKLSESIKELANQMSQGKVSIATAGGLDDKTIGTNAERIFEAINNVYQPDGVLILLDLGSAVLSTEIAIQMLDSDKQDKILISEAPILEGAISAAVEASVGSSLKKVDAAARGVVTITKVSGAVPLVKSEVLFLTPKEETSKNKIIITISNEIGLHARPAAQFVQTANKFKSNISVRNQTLGGSFISAKSMFSVLSLGALKDHQIEISSDGLDSIDAIKALQKLVESGFGEMEQPIPMVDSSNFIEAEVPSISKDIKQKVSEVDWTMHKLHGIPASDGIEIGPSYILQPQILKVKKYKIKNPKAEWERFLSAINQAKNEIIVIKNKTAKEIGAREADIFTAHKLFLDDHVLLDCVKKQIDDNFLNAEASLAEVVEGYVKTLQGMDSKIFKQRAVDLKDVNQRVLKILLGEKEKSIAELSKPVVLIAKDISPSDIAQLDKKKILGLCTVTGGTTSHTAILARTLKIPAIVGLGKELLNIPEDTTLIIDGKEGLVIANPDEKSITTYSSYQKNLKTQQRTLKLVAQKPAFTHDGYRKVVLANISNVDTAKIALE
;
A
#
# COMPACT_ATOMS: atom_id res chain seq x y z
N MET A 1 27.99 -1.89 -35.73
CA MET A 1 26.52 -1.94 -35.57
C MET A 1 26.21 -2.11 -34.09
N VAL A 2 25.00 -1.74 -33.65
CA VAL A 2 24.59 -2.02 -32.27
C VAL A 2 24.56 -3.53 -32.05
N SER A 3 25.19 -4.01 -31.00
CA SER A 3 25.12 -5.42 -30.57
C SER A 3 24.13 -5.61 -29.44
N LEU A 4 23.75 -6.87 -29.19
CA LEU A 4 22.78 -7.21 -28.15
C LEU A 4 23.38 -8.16 -27.12
N VAL A 5 23.00 -7.97 -25.86
CA VAL A 5 23.21 -8.95 -24.78
C VAL A 5 21.85 -9.32 -24.19
N ILE A 6 21.53 -10.60 -24.22
CA ILE A 6 20.28 -11.14 -23.66
C ILE A 6 20.62 -11.75 -22.31
N VAL A 7 20.13 -11.14 -21.24
CA VAL A 7 20.31 -11.59 -19.86
C VAL A 7 19.04 -12.25 -19.37
N SER A 8 19.14 -13.50 -18.95
CA SER A 8 18.01 -14.23 -18.36
C SER A 8 18.44 -14.98 -17.11
N HIS A 9 17.52 -15.24 -16.20
CA HIS A 9 17.75 -16.17 -15.12
C HIS A 9 17.99 -17.60 -15.64
N SER A 10 17.61 -17.94 -16.88
CA SER A 10 17.83 -19.27 -17.46
C SER A 10 18.73 -19.20 -18.69
N ALA A 11 19.87 -19.90 -18.65
CA ALA A 11 20.78 -20.06 -19.79
C ALA A 11 20.07 -20.55 -21.05
N LYS A 12 19.17 -21.55 -20.90
CA LYS A 12 18.38 -22.12 -22.00
C LYS A 12 17.46 -21.08 -22.62
N LEU A 13 16.80 -20.25 -21.82
CA LEU A 13 15.89 -19.22 -22.31
C LEU A 13 16.65 -18.15 -23.09
N SER A 14 17.75 -17.62 -22.53
CA SER A 14 18.56 -16.61 -23.22
C SER A 14 19.11 -17.14 -24.55
N GLU A 15 19.56 -18.40 -24.60
CA GLU A 15 20.09 -18.98 -25.83
C GLU A 15 19.00 -19.19 -26.89
N SER A 16 17.82 -19.67 -26.50
CA SER A 16 16.69 -19.78 -27.43
C SER A 16 16.23 -18.42 -27.99
N ILE A 17 16.26 -17.35 -27.18
CA ILE A 17 15.93 -16.00 -27.65
C ILE A 17 17.00 -15.51 -28.64
N LYS A 18 18.28 -15.74 -28.34
CA LYS A 18 19.40 -15.41 -29.25
C LYS A 18 19.27 -16.13 -30.59
N GLU A 19 18.92 -17.41 -30.60
CA GLU A 19 18.69 -18.17 -31.84
C GLU A 19 17.59 -17.53 -32.70
N LEU A 20 16.46 -17.18 -32.09
CA LEU A 20 15.36 -16.52 -32.80
C LEU A 20 15.75 -15.14 -33.32
N ALA A 21 16.39 -14.31 -32.49
CA ALA A 21 16.85 -12.99 -32.87
C ALA A 21 17.87 -13.05 -34.03
N ASN A 22 18.81 -14.00 -33.98
CA ASN A 22 19.79 -14.23 -35.04
C ASN A 22 19.13 -14.65 -36.36
N GLN A 23 18.09 -15.50 -36.32
CA GLN A 23 17.35 -15.87 -37.53
C GLN A 23 16.67 -14.64 -38.16
N MET A 24 16.05 -13.79 -37.34
CA MET A 24 15.34 -12.60 -37.82
C MET A 24 16.29 -11.54 -38.36
N SER A 25 17.47 -11.37 -37.76
CA SER A 25 18.51 -10.47 -38.25
C SER A 25 19.41 -11.08 -39.34
N GLN A 26 19.11 -12.29 -39.81
CA GLN A 26 19.93 -13.04 -40.79
C GLN A 26 21.41 -13.17 -40.37
N GLY A 27 21.69 -13.26 -39.06
CA GLY A 27 23.03 -13.34 -38.50
C GLY A 27 23.88 -12.06 -38.64
N LYS A 28 23.30 -10.93 -39.07
CA LYS A 28 24.04 -9.66 -39.27
C LYS A 28 24.39 -8.92 -37.97
N VAL A 29 23.77 -9.29 -36.87
CA VAL A 29 23.91 -8.61 -35.58
C VAL A 29 24.63 -9.52 -34.59
N SER A 30 25.60 -8.95 -33.86
CA SER A 30 26.33 -9.69 -32.83
C SER A 30 25.47 -9.77 -31.57
N ILE A 31 25.16 -10.99 -31.14
CA ILE A 31 24.27 -11.26 -29.99
C ILE A 31 24.96 -12.24 -29.04
N ALA A 32 25.13 -11.84 -27.77
CA ALA A 32 25.58 -12.70 -26.69
C ALA A 32 24.50 -12.92 -25.65
N THR A 33 24.69 -13.95 -24.83
CA THR A 33 23.74 -14.40 -23.82
C THR A 33 24.44 -14.56 -22.49
N ALA A 34 23.76 -14.16 -21.42
CA ALA A 34 24.21 -14.38 -20.06
C ALA A 34 23.02 -14.86 -19.24
N GLY A 35 22.98 -16.16 -18.93
CA GLY A 35 21.93 -16.64 -18.06
C GLY A 35 22.31 -17.83 -17.21
N GLY A 36 21.59 -17.93 -16.09
CA GLY A 36 21.93 -18.85 -15.01
C GLY A 36 23.12 -18.39 -14.17
N LEU A 37 23.26 -18.97 -12.98
CA LEU A 37 24.54 -18.96 -12.27
C LEU A 37 25.55 -19.86 -12.99
N ASP A 38 25.04 -20.95 -13.55
CA ASP A 38 25.69 -21.91 -14.43
C ASP A 38 24.68 -22.39 -15.50
N ASP A 39 25.06 -23.33 -16.37
CA ASP A 39 24.20 -23.76 -17.48
C ASP A 39 22.95 -24.57 -17.05
N LYS A 40 22.86 -24.97 -15.77
CA LYS A 40 21.80 -25.79 -15.19
C LYS A 40 21.00 -25.05 -14.11
N THR A 41 21.59 -24.07 -13.45
CA THR A 41 21.02 -23.38 -12.30
C THR A 41 20.46 -22.02 -12.68
N ILE A 42 19.20 -21.79 -12.30
CA ILE A 42 18.53 -20.51 -12.56
C ILE A 42 19.13 -19.41 -11.66
N GLY A 43 19.45 -18.25 -12.25
CA GLY A 43 19.97 -17.07 -11.54
C GLY A 43 20.71 -16.12 -12.47
N THR A 44 21.32 -15.08 -11.91
CA THR A 44 22.02 -14.04 -12.69
C THR A 44 23.41 -13.80 -12.11
N ASN A 45 24.44 -13.96 -12.94
CA ASN A 45 25.85 -13.80 -12.56
C ASN A 45 26.46 -12.59 -13.31
N ALA A 46 27.03 -11.64 -12.55
CA ALA A 46 27.63 -10.42 -13.10
C ALA A 46 28.87 -10.68 -13.98
N GLU A 47 29.71 -11.66 -13.64
CA GLU A 47 30.92 -11.99 -14.42
C GLU A 47 30.53 -12.52 -15.81
N ARG A 48 29.51 -13.39 -15.90
CA ARG A 48 29.00 -13.87 -17.20
C ARG A 48 28.40 -12.76 -18.05
N ILE A 49 27.73 -11.79 -17.43
CA ILE A 49 27.21 -10.60 -18.13
C ILE A 49 28.38 -9.75 -18.63
N PHE A 50 29.39 -9.51 -17.81
CA PHE A 50 30.60 -8.78 -18.17
C PHE A 50 31.32 -9.43 -19.36
N GLU A 51 31.50 -10.75 -19.33
CA GLU A 51 32.06 -11.52 -20.45
C GLU A 51 31.19 -11.41 -21.70
N ALA A 52 29.87 -11.55 -21.57
CA ALA A 52 28.94 -11.43 -22.68
C ALA A 52 29.02 -10.05 -23.34
N ILE A 53 29.10 -8.97 -22.56
CA ILE A 53 29.27 -7.60 -23.07
C ILE A 53 30.59 -7.48 -23.84
N ASN A 54 31.71 -7.91 -23.24
CA ASN A 54 33.02 -7.82 -23.89
C ASN A 54 33.10 -8.62 -25.20
N ASN A 55 32.43 -9.77 -25.27
CA ASN A 55 32.42 -10.63 -26.46
C ASN A 55 31.72 -10.00 -27.66
N VAL A 56 30.77 -9.08 -27.44
CA VAL A 56 29.98 -8.47 -28.52
C VAL A 56 30.13 -6.96 -28.60
N TYR A 57 30.99 -6.36 -27.78
CA TYR A 57 31.17 -4.92 -27.74
C TYR A 57 31.54 -4.35 -29.11
N GLN A 58 30.84 -3.29 -29.52
CA GLN A 58 31.13 -2.53 -30.74
C GLN A 58 31.04 -1.02 -30.48
N PRO A 59 31.73 -0.17 -31.27
CA PRO A 59 31.72 1.29 -31.07
C PRO A 59 30.33 1.95 -31.15
N ASP A 60 29.40 1.32 -31.87
CA ASP A 60 28.02 1.80 -32.04
C ASP A 60 27.13 1.53 -30.80
N GLY A 61 27.64 0.74 -29.85
CA GLY A 61 27.03 0.46 -28.55
C GLY A 61 26.43 -0.93 -28.40
N VAL A 62 26.09 -1.27 -27.16
CA VAL A 62 25.51 -2.55 -26.75
C VAL A 62 24.16 -2.31 -26.09
N LEU A 63 23.11 -2.97 -26.58
CA LEU A 63 21.79 -2.98 -25.94
C LEU A 63 21.63 -4.26 -25.11
N ILE A 64 21.32 -4.11 -23.84
CA ILE A 64 21.09 -5.22 -22.91
C ILE A 64 19.60 -5.39 -22.67
N LEU A 65 19.07 -6.60 -22.87
CA LEU A 65 17.69 -6.96 -22.54
C LEU A 65 17.64 -7.95 -21.38
N LEU A 66 16.71 -7.77 -20.46
CA LEU A 66 16.60 -8.52 -19.20
C LEU A 66 15.23 -9.20 -19.09
N ASP A 67 15.14 -10.35 -18.42
CA ASP A 67 13.86 -11.05 -18.22
C ASP A 67 13.10 -10.60 -16.96
N LEU A 68 13.81 -10.36 -15.87
CA LEU A 68 13.27 -9.99 -14.56
C LEU A 68 14.09 -8.85 -13.94
N GLY A 69 13.43 -8.02 -13.14
CA GLY A 69 14.06 -6.85 -12.50
C GLY A 69 15.23 -7.17 -11.57
N SER A 70 15.31 -8.39 -11.00
CA SER A 70 16.45 -8.82 -10.19
C SER A 70 17.76 -8.91 -10.97
N ALA A 71 17.72 -9.05 -12.30
CA ALA A 71 18.92 -9.08 -13.14
C ALA A 71 19.55 -7.69 -13.37
N VAL A 72 18.82 -6.61 -13.04
CA VAL A 72 19.30 -5.23 -13.22
C VAL A 72 20.54 -4.98 -12.38
N LEU A 73 20.52 -5.30 -11.09
CA LEU A 73 21.66 -5.07 -10.19
C LEU A 73 22.92 -5.81 -10.66
N SER A 74 22.80 -7.09 -11.06
CA SER A 74 23.94 -7.85 -11.60
C SER A 74 24.46 -7.28 -12.91
N THR A 75 23.59 -6.69 -13.72
CA THR A 75 23.97 -6.01 -14.97
C THR A 75 24.68 -4.69 -14.68
N GLU A 76 24.21 -3.90 -13.72
CA GLU A 76 24.88 -2.66 -13.29
C GLU A 76 26.27 -2.95 -12.73
N ILE A 77 26.43 -3.98 -11.91
CA ILE A 77 27.75 -4.44 -11.42
C ILE A 77 28.64 -4.82 -12.61
N ALA A 78 28.12 -5.59 -13.58
CA ALA A 78 28.88 -5.97 -14.78
C ALA A 78 29.30 -4.77 -15.63
N ILE A 79 28.47 -3.73 -15.73
CA ILE A 79 28.81 -2.48 -16.43
C ILE A 79 29.90 -1.72 -15.68
N GLN A 80 29.83 -1.65 -14.35
CA GLN A 80 30.86 -1.02 -13.51
C GLN A 80 32.23 -1.69 -13.62
N MET A 81 32.27 -2.99 -13.98
CA MET A 81 33.51 -3.73 -14.21
C MET A 81 34.20 -3.35 -15.54
N LEU A 82 33.51 -2.67 -16.46
CA LEU A 82 34.06 -2.24 -17.75
C LEU A 82 34.86 -0.95 -17.63
N ASP A 83 35.78 -0.77 -18.59
CA ASP A 83 36.50 0.49 -18.78
C ASP A 83 35.51 1.66 -18.96
N SER A 84 35.82 2.82 -18.38
CA SER A 84 34.91 3.97 -18.30
C SER A 84 34.43 4.48 -19.67
N ASP A 85 35.22 4.32 -20.72
CA ASP A 85 34.89 4.69 -22.10
C ASP A 85 33.83 3.78 -22.76
N LYS A 86 33.69 2.54 -22.27
CA LYS A 86 32.70 1.58 -22.76
C LYS A 86 31.34 1.75 -22.07
N GLN A 87 31.32 2.23 -20.83
CA GLN A 87 30.09 2.36 -20.03
C GLN A 87 29.05 3.28 -20.70
N ASP A 88 29.49 4.41 -21.27
CA ASP A 88 28.62 5.37 -21.97
C ASP A 88 27.97 4.82 -23.26
N LYS A 89 28.44 3.66 -23.73
CA LYS A 89 27.98 2.99 -24.94
C LYS A 89 27.08 1.80 -24.65
N ILE A 90 26.71 1.58 -23.40
CA ILE A 90 25.85 0.49 -22.97
C ILE A 90 24.50 1.05 -22.53
N LEU A 91 23.43 0.40 -22.98
CA LEU A 91 22.07 0.77 -22.62
C LEU A 91 21.31 -0.46 -22.16
N ILE A 92 20.72 -0.39 -20.97
CA ILE A 92 19.78 -1.40 -20.47
C ILE A 92 18.38 -1.04 -20.97
N SER A 93 17.74 -1.97 -21.68
CA SER A 93 16.39 -1.82 -22.23
C SER A 93 15.33 -2.35 -21.28
N GLU A 94 14.22 -1.62 -21.16
CA GLU A 94 13.01 -2.07 -20.44
C GLU A 94 12.05 -2.88 -21.34
N ALA A 95 12.48 -3.24 -22.55
CA ALA A 95 11.66 -3.98 -23.49
C ALA A 95 11.40 -5.43 -23.02
N PRO A 96 10.24 -6.03 -23.34
CA PRO A 96 10.01 -7.46 -23.13
C PRO A 96 11.13 -8.30 -23.78
N ILE A 97 11.76 -9.18 -23.01
CA ILE A 97 13.02 -9.83 -23.43
C ILE A 97 12.94 -10.55 -24.78
N LEU A 98 11.84 -11.26 -25.09
CA LEU A 98 11.72 -12.03 -26.32
C LEU A 98 11.43 -11.14 -27.53
N GLU A 99 10.28 -10.47 -27.52
CA GLU A 99 9.83 -9.67 -28.67
C GLU A 99 10.70 -8.43 -28.86
N GLY A 100 11.15 -7.83 -27.76
CA GLY A 100 12.11 -6.73 -27.75
C GLY A 100 13.44 -7.14 -28.37
N ALA A 101 13.99 -8.32 -28.03
CA ALA A 101 15.24 -8.79 -28.62
C ALA A 101 15.12 -9.02 -30.14
N ILE A 102 13.99 -9.56 -30.59
CA ILE A 102 13.74 -9.76 -32.03
C ILE A 102 13.66 -8.41 -32.75
N SER A 103 12.87 -7.47 -32.23
CA SER A 103 12.71 -6.15 -32.87
C SER A 103 14.01 -5.33 -32.82
N ALA A 104 14.75 -5.40 -31.71
CA ALA A 104 16.06 -4.80 -31.58
C ALA A 104 17.05 -5.40 -32.58
N ALA A 105 17.09 -6.72 -32.75
CA ALA A 105 17.97 -7.37 -33.71
C ALA A 105 17.63 -7.00 -35.15
N VAL A 106 16.35 -6.88 -35.50
CA VAL A 106 15.92 -6.39 -36.82
C VAL A 106 16.36 -4.95 -37.04
N GLU A 107 16.07 -4.04 -36.09
CA GLU A 107 16.41 -2.63 -36.21
C GLU A 107 17.93 -2.40 -36.24
N ALA A 108 18.69 -3.12 -35.41
CA ALA A 108 20.14 -3.09 -35.40
C ALA A 108 20.73 -3.60 -36.73
N SER A 109 20.09 -4.58 -37.38
CA SER A 109 20.54 -5.14 -38.66
C SER A 109 20.50 -4.12 -39.82
N VAL A 110 19.69 -3.07 -39.69
CA VAL A 110 19.56 -1.97 -40.66
C VAL A 110 20.54 -0.82 -40.34
N GLY A 111 21.33 -0.93 -39.26
CA GLY A 111 22.38 0.04 -38.91
C GLY A 111 21.88 1.25 -38.12
N SER A 112 20.74 1.14 -37.44
CA SER A 112 20.19 2.20 -36.60
C SER A 112 21.02 2.46 -35.34
N SER A 113 20.95 3.69 -34.82
CA SER A 113 21.61 4.11 -33.58
C SER A 113 21.06 3.38 -32.35
N LEU A 114 21.88 3.20 -31.30
CA LEU A 114 21.49 2.54 -30.04
C LEU A 114 20.13 3.00 -29.48
N LYS A 115 19.86 4.32 -29.48
CA LYS A 115 18.57 4.87 -29.02
C LYS A 115 17.37 4.44 -29.88
N LYS A 116 17.55 4.32 -31.20
CA LYS A 116 16.50 3.86 -32.12
C LYS A 116 16.26 2.35 -31.97
N VAL A 117 17.32 1.58 -31.78
CA VAL A 117 17.23 0.14 -31.52
C VAL A 117 16.47 -0.13 -30.22
N ASP A 118 16.76 0.61 -29.15
CA ASP A 118 16.00 0.54 -27.89
C ASP A 118 14.53 0.96 -28.05
N ALA A 119 14.27 2.06 -28.77
CA ALA A 119 12.89 2.50 -29.05
C ALA A 119 12.09 1.44 -29.82
N ALA A 120 12.70 0.78 -30.80
CA ALA A 120 12.09 -0.32 -31.53
C ALA A 120 11.80 -1.51 -30.61
N ALA A 121 12.75 -1.87 -29.73
CA ALA A 121 12.57 -2.94 -28.75
C ALA A 121 11.37 -2.67 -27.82
N ARG A 122 11.25 -1.45 -27.28
CA ARG A 122 10.16 -1.06 -26.37
C ARG A 122 8.82 -0.95 -27.06
N GLY A 123 8.80 -0.54 -28.34
CA GLY A 123 7.58 -0.38 -29.12
C GLY A 123 6.77 -1.66 -29.32
N VAL A 124 7.39 -2.84 -29.14
CA VAL A 124 6.73 -4.14 -29.38
C VAL A 124 5.62 -4.46 -28.37
N VAL A 125 5.58 -3.78 -27.21
CA VAL A 125 4.49 -3.90 -26.23
C VAL A 125 3.11 -3.60 -26.85
N THR A 126 3.08 -2.88 -27.98
CA THR A 126 1.85 -2.52 -28.70
C THR A 126 1.41 -3.53 -29.78
N ILE A 127 2.21 -4.55 -30.10
CA ILE A 127 1.93 -5.48 -31.20
C ILE A 127 1.00 -6.61 -30.74
N THR A 128 -0.24 -6.59 -31.23
CA THR A 128 -1.25 -7.62 -30.94
C THR A 128 -0.95 -8.92 -31.71
N LYS A 129 -0.60 -10.00 -31.01
CA LYS A 129 -0.28 -11.30 -31.62
C LYS A 129 -1.48 -12.03 -32.25
N VAL A 130 -2.70 -11.67 -31.88
CA VAL A 130 -3.94 -12.27 -32.38
C VAL A 130 -4.86 -11.16 -32.88
N SER A 131 -5.15 -11.14 -34.18
CA SER A 131 -6.09 -10.19 -34.75
C SER A 131 -7.48 -10.45 -34.19
N GLY A 132 -8.04 -9.48 -33.46
CA GLY A 132 -9.32 -9.62 -32.75
C GLY A 132 -9.24 -10.17 -31.31
N ALA A 133 -8.05 -10.45 -30.77
CA ALA A 133 -7.91 -10.63 -29.33
C ALA A 133 -7.88 -9.27 -28.64
N VAL A 134 -8.78 -9.08 -27.68
CA VAL A 134 -8.68 -7.98 -26.71
C VAL A 134 -7.56 -8.34 -25.74
N PRO A 135 -6.51 -7.51 -25.58
CA PRO A 135 -5.46 -7.78 -24.60
C PRO A 135 -6.08 -7.83 -23.20
N LEU A 136 -5.86 -8.93 -22.47
CA LEU A 136 -6.40 -9.11 -21.11
C LEU A 136 -5.80 -8.13 -20.09
N VAL A 137 -4.74 -7.40 -20.43
CA VAL A 137 -4.26 -6.22 -19.71
C VAL A 137 -3.55 -5.33 -20.74
N LYS A 138 -4.25 -4.34 -21.31
CA LYS A 138 -3.59 -3.07 -21.61
C LYS A 138 -3.64 -2.25 -20.33
N SER A 139 -2.63 -2.43 -19.47
CA SER A 139 -2.17 -1.33 -18.62
C SER A 139 -1.40 -0.32 -19.49
N GLU A 140 -2.00 0.08 -20.60
CA GLU A 140 -1.91 1.47 -20.98
C GLU A 140 -2.97 2.13 -20.11
N VAL A 141 -2.54 2.62 -18.94
CA VAL A 141 -3.12 3.89 -18.50
C VAL A 141 -3.04 4.75 -19.74
N LEU A 142 -4.18 5.06 -20.33
CA LEU A 142 -4.27 6.08 -21.37
C LEU A 142 -3.89 7.37 -20.63
N PHE A 143 -2.60 7.58 -20.42
CA PHE A 143 -2.03 8.89 -20.27
C PHE A 143 -2.46 9.55 -21.57
N LEU A 144 -3.48 10.41 -21.47
CA LEU A 144 -3.49 11.57 -22.33
C LEU A 144 -2.14 12.22 -22.06
N THR A 145 -1.13 11.89 -22.86
CA THR A 145 0.06 12.71 -22.96
C THR A 145 -0.47 14.06 -23.39
N PRO A 146 -0.43 15.08 -22.53
CA PRO A 146 -0.47 16.42 -23.07
C PRO A 146 0.71 16.45 -24.04
N LYS A 147 0.48 16.96 -25.25
CA LYS A 147 1.57 17.31 -26.17
C LYS A 147 2.74 17.89 -25.37
N GLU A 148 3.97 17.59 -25.79
CA GLU A 148 5.13 18.40 -25.45
C GLU A 148 4.94 19.83 -26.00
N GLU A 149 4.01 20.57 -25.41
CA GLU A 149 3.91 22.00 -25.50
C GLU A 149 4.65 22.55 -24.29
N THR A 150 5.72 23.27 -24.60
CA THR A 150 6.57 24.08 -23.73
C THR A 150 5.75 24.88 -22.70
N SER A 151 5.40 24.24 -21.59
CA SER A 151 4.68 24.88 -20.48
C SER A 151 5.63 25.85 -19.77
N LYS A 152 5.31 27.15 -19.81
CA LYS A 152 6.16 28.27 -19.34
C LYS A 152 6.37 28.32 -17.83
N ASN A 153 5.59 27.56 -17.04
CA ASN A 153 5.58 27.66 -15.58
C ASN A 153 5.91 26.31 -14.94
N LYS A 154 7.18 26.15 -14.53
CA LYS A 154 7.70 24.95 -13.86
C LYS A 154 8.48 25.35 -12.61
N ILE A 155 8.40 24.52 -11.57
CA ILE A 155 9.22 24.66 -10.37
C ILE A 155 9.73 23.29 -9.92
N ILE A 156 10.94 23.27 -9.36
CA ILE A 156 11.52 22.10 -8.69
C ILE A 156 11.57 22.39 -7.20
N ILE A 157 11.01 21.50 -6.40
CA ILE A 157 10.95 21.67 -4.93
C ILE A 157 11.40 20.36 -4.28
N THR A 158 12.15 20.48 -3.18
CA THR A 158 12.58 19.33 -2.39
C THR A 158 11.54 19.01 -1.32
N ILE A 159 11.21 17.73 -1.16
CA ILE A 159 10.28 17.30 -0.14
C ILE A 159 10.99 17.32 1.23
N SER A 160 10.53 18.21 2.10
CA SER A 160 11.15 18.46 3.41
C SER A 160 10.55 17.65 4.57
N ASN A 161 9.35 17.09 4.40
CA ASN A 161 8.71 16.32 5.46
C ASN A 161 9.34 14.92 5.59
N GLU A 162 9.41 14.42 6.83
CA GLU A 162 10.21 13.23 7.18
C GLU A 162 9.84 11.95 6.42
N ILE A 163 8.60 11.85 5.96
CA ILE A 163 8.03 10.62 5.39
C ILE A 163 7.84 10.74 3.86
N GLY A 164 7.77 11.96 3.32
CA GLY A 164 7.47 12.22 1.91
C GLY A 164 5.98 12.39 1.59
N LEU A 165 5.62 12.27 0.30
CA LEU A 165 4.24 12.38 -0.22
C LEU A 165 3.39 11.12 0.07
N HIS A 166 3.20 10.82 1.35
CA HIS A 166 2.30 9.78 1.85
C HIS A 166 0.86 10.30 1.97
N ALA A 167 -0.12 9.44 2.32
CA ALA A 167 -1.54 9.75 2.16
C ALA A 167 -2.04 11.08 2.73
N ARG A 168 -1.49 11.60 3.83
CA ARG A 168 -1.91 12.91 4.37
C ARG A 168 -1.30 14.09 3.60
N PRO A 169 0.03 14.21 3.43
CA PRO A 169 0.65 15.18 2.52
C PRO A 169 0.12 15.10 1.09
N ALA A 170 -0.03 13.89 0.55
CA ALA A 170 -0.60 13.68 -0.77
C ALA A 170 -2.07 14.14 -0.83
N ALA A 171 -2.88 13.87 0.20
CA ALA A 171 -4.24 14.38 0.28
C ALA A 171 -4.29 15.91 0.28
N GLN A 172 -3.43 16.57 1.07
CA GLN A 172 -3.35 18.03 1.09
C GLN A 172 -2.84 18.60 -0.24
N PHE A 173 -1.87 17.94 -0.87
CA PHE A 173 -1.33 18.29 -2.17
C PHE A 173 -2.41 18.23 -3.24
N VAL A 174 -3.13 17.10 -3.32
CA VAL A 174 -4.24 16.89 -4.26
C VAL A 174 -5.41 17.84 -3.98
N GLN A 175 -5.77 18.07 -2.71
CA GLN A 175 -6.80 19.05 -2.35
C GLN A 175 -6.42 20.47 -2.76
N THR A 176 -5.15 20.83 -2.60
CA THR A 176 -4.65 22.15 -3.01
C THR A 176 -4.67 22.26 -4.53
N ALA A 177 -4.20 21.25 -5.25
CA ALA A 177 -4.27 21.20 -6.70
C ALA A 177 -5.72 21.28 -7.24
N ASN A 178 -6.67 20.62 -6.59
CA ASN A 178 -8.09 20.61 -6.98
C ASN A 178 -8.82 21.94 -6.77
N LYS A 179 -8.25 22.91 -6.05
CA LYS A 179 -8.82 24.27 -5.93
C LYS A 179 -8.66 25.09 -7.21
N PHE A 180 -7.73 24.69 -8.08
CA PHE A 180 -7.37 25.42 -9.28
C PHE A 180 -7.98 24.77 -10.53
N LYS A 181 -8.27 25.56 -11.54
CA LYS A 181 -8.79 25.10 -12.83
C LYS A 181 -7.67 24.61 -13.75
N SER A 182 -6.45 25.13 -13.60
CA SER A 182 -5.28 24.76 -14.39
C SER A 182 -5.00 23.26 -14.34
N ASN A 183 -4.47 22.73 -15.44
CA ASN A 183 -3.88 21.40 -15.46
C ASN A 183 -2.57 21.47 -14.69
N ILE A 184 -2.42 20.60 -13.70
CA ILE A 184 -1.23 20.57 -12.84
C ILE A 184 -0.70 19.16 -12.93
N SER A 185 0.57 19.06 -13.30
CA SER A 185 1.29 17.80 -13.42
C SER A 185 2.53 17.83 -12.53
N VAL A 186 2.90 16.68 -12.00
CA VAL A 186 4.06 16.51 -11.13
C VAL A 186 4.85 15.29 -11.58
N ARG A 187 6.17 15.32 -11.41
CA ARG A 187 7.03 14.12 -11.54
C ARG A 187 8.06 14.08 -10.43
N ASN A 188 8.52 12.88 -10.10
CA ASN A 188 9.65 12.68 -9.20
C ASN A 188 10.93 12.82 -10.03
N GLN A 189 11.67 13.90 -9.83
CA GLN A 189 12.89 14.17 -10.58
C GLN A 189 14.05 13.27 -10.11
N THR A 190 14.06 12.88 -8.83
CA THR A 190 15.09 12.01 -8.25
C THR A 190 15.02 10.59 -8.79
N LEU A 191 13.82 10.00 -8.87
CA LEU A 191 13.61 8.65 -9.42
C LEU A 191 13.43 8.63 -10.94
N GLY A 192 13.34 9.81 -11.56
CA GLY A 192 12.87 9.93 -12.94
C GLY A 192 11.38 9.56 -13.08
N GLY A 193 10.90 9.60 -14.33
CA GLY A 193 9.52 9.25 -14.66
C GLY A 193 8.79 10.34 -15.44
N SER A 194 7.59 9.98 -15.92
CA SER A 194 6.71 10.87 -16.67
C SER A 194 5.96 11.84 -15.75
N PHE A 195 5.52 12.95 -16.33
CA PHE A 195 4.58 13.84 -15.66
C PHE A 195 3.23 13.14 -15.47
N ILE A 196 2.75 13.18 -14.24
CA ILE A 196 1.46 12.60 -13.84
C ILE A 196 0.58 13.68 -13.21
N SER A 197 -0.73 13.43 -13.14
CA SER A 197 -1.69 14.43 -12.63
C SER A 197 -1.47 14.71 -11.15
N ALA A 198 -1.24 15.98 -10.80
CA ALA A 198 -1.19 16.44 -9.41
C ALA A 198 -2.58 16.48 -8.73
N LYS A 199 -3.65 16.31 -9.51
CA LYS A 199 -5.05 16.27 -9.04
C LYS A 199 -5.56 14.86 -8.77
N SER A 200 -4.73 13.84 -8.97
CA SER A 200 -5.05 12.44 -8.73
C SER A 200 -4.27 11.93 -7.52
N MET A 201 -5.00 11.38 -6.55
CA MET A 201 -4.43 10.73 -5.38
C MET A 201 -3.60 9.51 -5.77
N PHE A 202 -4.08 8.71 -6.73
CA PHE A 202 -3.34 7.55 -7.22
C PHE A 202 -2.03 7.95 -7.90
N SER A 203 -2.09 9.00 -8.75
CA SER A 203 -0.91 9.54 -9.41
C SER A 203 0.11 10.03 -8.38
N VAL A 204 -0.30 10.93 -7.48
CA VAL A 204 0.63 11.53 -6.51
C VAL A 204 1.26 10.46 -5.60
N LEU A 205 0.51 9.45 -5.17
CA LEU A 205 1.08 8.33 -4.40
C LEU A 205 2.04 7.46 -5.23
N SER A 206 1.78 7.29 -6.53
CA SER A 206 2.65 6.49 -7.40
C SER A 206 4.01 7.13 -7.70
N LEU A 207 4.21 8.41 -7.35
CA LEU A 207 5.51 9.08 -7.48
C LEU A 207 6.62 8.44 -6.63
N GLY A 208 6.25 7.71 -5.57
CA GLY A 208 7.22 7.18 -4.61
C GLY A 208 8.11 8.26 -4.00
N ALA A 209 7.61 9.49 -3.87
CA ALA A 209 8.43 10.63 -3.48
C ALA A 209 8.61 10.65 -1.95
N LEU A 210 9.85 10.42 -1.50
CA LEU A 210 10.28 10.34 -0.10
C LEU A 210 10.91 11.66 0.35
N LYS A 211 11.32 11.73 1.63
CA LYS A 211 12.13 12.83 2.16
C LYS A 211 13.35 13.06 1.27
N ASP A 212 13.70 14.32 1.06
CA ASP A 212 14.85 14.78 0.25
C ASP A 212 14.74 14.50 -1.26
N HIS A 213 13.67 13.83 -1.72
CA HIS A 213 13.40 13.72 -3.16
C HIS A 213 13.00 15.08 -3.74
N GLN A 214 13.41 15.33 -4.98
CA GLN A 214 13.02 16.50 -5.75
C GLN A 214 11.79 16.17 -6.59
N ILE A 215 10.76 17.00 -6.50
CA ILE A 215 9.59 16.93 -7.37
C ILE A 215 9.57 18.14 -8.30
N GLU A 216 9.29 17.89 -9.57
CA GLU A 216 9.05 18.95 -10.56
C GLU A 216 7.55 19.10 -10.77
N ILE A 217 7.04 20.30 -10.51
CA ILE A 217 5.63 20.66 -10.70
C ILE A 217 5.55 21.57 -11.93
N SER A 218 4.67 21.20 -12.85
CA SER A 218 4.33 21.97 -14.04
C SER A 218 2.85 22.32 -13.99
N SER A 219 2.49 23.55 -14.31
CA SER A 219 1.08 23.95 -14.42
C SER A 219 0.82 24.72 -15.70
N ASP A 220 -0.32 24.43 -16.32
CA ASP A 220 -0.82 25.09 -17.52
C ASP A 220 -2.29 25.48 -17.34
N GLY A 221 -2.61 26.74 -17.63
CA GLY A 221 -3.94 27.33 -17.46
C GLY A 221 -3.95 28.73 -16.86
N LEU A 222 -5.16 29.28 -16.74
CA LEU A 222 -5.43 30.67 -16.35
C LEU A 222 -4.93 31.02 -14.93
N ASP A 223 -4.95 30.07 -14.01
CA ASP A 223 -4.54 30.21 -12.61
C ASP A 223 -3.22 29.45 -12.29
N SER A 224 -2.39 29.20 -13.31
CA SER A 224 -1.17 28.37 -13.19
C SER A 224 -0.13 28.92 -12.22
N ILE A 225 0.05 30.24 -12.18
CA ILE A 225 1.01 30.90 -11.27
C ILE A 225 0.55 30.75 -9.82
N ASP A 226 -0.73 30.96 -9.56
CA ASP A 226 -1.30 30.85 -8.22
C ASP A 226 -1.32 29.39 -7.74
N ALA A 227 -1.56 28.44 -8.65
CA ALA A 227 -1.49 27.01 -8.38
C ALA A 227 -0.08 26.59 -7.94
N ILE A 228 0.95 27.01 -8.68
CA ILE A 228 2.35 26.70 -8.34
C ILE A 228 2.74 27.32 -7.01
N LYS A 229 2.41 28.60 -6.77
CA LYS A 229 2.71 29.28 -5.50
C LYS A 229 2.04 28.59 -4.32
N ALA A 230 0.79 28.17 -4.47
CA ALA A 230 0.06 27.48 -3.40
C ALA A 230 0.68 26.11 -3.08
N LEU A 231 1.04 25.34 -4.11
CA LEU A 231 1.70 24.04 -3.94
C LEU A 231 3.11 24.20 -3.38
N GLN A 232 3.86 25.20 -3.83
CA GLN A 232 5.18 25.53 -3.29
C GLN A 232 5.12 25.82 -1.80
N LYS A 233 4.24 26.74 -1.40
CA LYS A 233 4.04 27.10 0.02
C LYS A 233 3.66 25.87 0.86
N LEU A 234 2.84 24.97 0.31
CA LEU A 234 2.44 23.75 0.99
C LEU A 234 3.63 22.82 1.26
N VAL A 235 4.46 22.57 0.23
CA VAL A 235 5.65 21.72 0.35
C VAL A 235 6.68 22.35 1.29
N GLU A 236 6.92 23.66 1.18
CA GLU A 236 7.82 24.42 2.05
C GLU A 236 7.36 24.45 3.51
N SER A 237 6.05 24.49 3.75
CA SER A 237 5.47 24.37 5.10
C SER A 237 5.51 22.93 5.65
N GLY A 238 6.07 21.98 4.90
CA GLY A 238 6.11 20.57 5.24
C GLY A 238 4.72 19.98 5.39
N PHE A 239 3.75 20.42 4.57
CA PHE A 239 2.35 19.96 4.61
C PHE A 239 1.67 20.18 5.99
N GLY A 240 2.11 21.21 6.72
CA GLY A 240 1.66 21.46 8.09
C GLY A 240 2.10 20.39 9.10
N GLU A 241 3.09 19.56 8.76
CA GLU A 241 3.64 18.51 9.63
C GLU A 241 4.83 18.99 10.48
N MET A 242 5.44 20.15 10.18
CA MET A 242 6.65 20.64 10.86
C MET A 242 6.43 21.20 12.29
N GLU A 243 5.18 21.40 12.73
CA GLU A 243 4.89 21.96 14.06
C GLU A 243 4.55 20.92 15.15
N GLN A 244 4.58 19.61 14.88
CA GLN A 244 4.20 18.62 15.90
C GLN A 244 5.07 17.36 15.93
N PRO A 245 5.41 16.83 17.13
CA PRO A 245 6.30 15.69 17.26
C PRO A 245 5.73 14.44 16.59
N ILE A 246 6.60 13.76 15.86
CA ILE A 246 6.37 12.45 15.26
C ILE A 246 6.45 11.40 16.38
N PRO A 247 5.58 10.38 16.43
CA PRO A 247 5.86 9.17 17.20
C PRO A 247 7.10 8.51 16.58
N MET A 248 8.24 8.64 17.27
CA MET A 248 9.52 8.10 16.82
C MET A 248 9.38 6.60 16.52
N VAL A 249 9.70 6.20 15.28
CA VAL A 249 9.95 4.80 14.94
C VAL A 249 11.41 4.57 15.27
N ASP A 250 11.67 3.95 16.43
CA ASP A 250 13.00 3.49 16.76
C ASP A 250 13.35 2.35 15.81
N SER A 251 14.29 2.60 14.90
CA SER A 251 14.87 1.61 13.98
C SER A 251 15.90 0.70 14.66
N SER A 252 16.10 0.82 15.96
CA SER A 252 17.04 0.03 16.74
C SER A 252 16.31 -0.86 17.74
N ASN A 253 15.81 -2.01 17.26
CA ASN A 253 15.71 -3.30 17.96
C ASN A 253 14.67 -4.17 17.26
N PHE A 254 15.08 -4.84 16.18
CA PHE A 254 14.32 -5.97 15.64
C PHE A 254 15.27 -7.16 15.56
N ILE A 255 15.06 -8.12 16.45
CA ILE A 255 15.58 -9.47 16.31
C ILE A 255 14.81 -10.07 15.14
N GLU A 256 15.52 -10.32 14.03
CA GLU A 256 15.02 -11.14 12.92
C GLU A 256 14.72 -12.54 13.47
N ALA A 257 13.44 -12.88 13.57
CA ALA A 257 13.05 -14.27 13.68
C ALA A 257 13.13 -14.88 12.27
N GLU A 258 14.20 -15.63 12.03
CA GLU A 258 14.37 -16.48 10.83
C GLU A 258 13.13 -17.34 10.61
N VAL A 259 12.58 -17.27 9.40
CA VAL A 259 11.54 -18.18 8.93
C VAL A 259 12.24 -19.38 8.28
N PRO A 260 12.11 -20.61 8.80
CA PRO A 260 12.62 -21.77 8.09
C PRO A 260 11.77 -22.01 6.85
N SER A 261 12.44 -22.05 5.71
CA SER A 261 11.90 -22.55 4.45
C SER A 261 11.50 -24.02 4.59
N ILE A 262 10.20 -24.32 4.53
CA ILE A 262 9.70 -25.67 4.31
C ILE A 262 9.01 -25.72 2.95
N SER A 263 9.58 -26.57 2.11
CA SER A 263 9.17 -26.97 0.78
C SER A 263 7.82 -27.69 0.72
N LYS A 264 7.33 -27.77 -0.51
CA LYS A 264 6.05 -28.30 -1.02
C LYS A 264 5.55 -29.62 -0.41
N ASP A 265 4.22 -29.73 -0.52
CA ASP A 265 3.35 -30.88 -0.33
C ASP A 265 3.13 -31.32 1.12
N ILE A 266 1.95 -30.98 1.64
CA ILE A 266 1.09 -31.86 2.43
C ILE A 266 -0.33 -31.24 2.44
N LYS A 267 -1.27 -31.89 1.75
CA LYS A 267 -2.69 -31.83 2.11
C LYS A 267 -2.84 -32.62 3.41
N GLN A 268 -2.69 -31.99 4.57
CA GLN A 268 -3.14 -32.57 5.84
C GLN A 268 -4.39 -31.85 6.31
N LYS A 269 -5.44 -32.65 6.52
CA LYS A 269 -6.58 -32.35 7.38
C LYS A 269 -6.06 -31.70 8.66
N VAL A 270 -6.47 -30.46 8.92
CA VAL A 270 -6.30 -29.84 10.23
C VAL A 270 -7.11 -30.70 11.21
N SER A 271 -6.41 -31.38 12.12
CA SER A 271 -6.99 -32.01 13.30
C SER A 271 -7.68 -30.93 14.13
N GLU A 272 -8.93 -31.17 14.53
CA GLU A 272 -9.66 -30.35 15.51
C GLU A 272 -8.77 -30.18 16.75
N VAL A 273 -8.27 -28.95 16.96
CA VAL A 273 -7.46 -28.62 18.13
C VAL A 273 -8.40 -28.64 19.33
N ASP A 274 -8.10 -29.47 20.33
CA ASP A 274 -8.87 -29.58 21.55
C ASP A 274 -8.57 -28.38 22.47
N TRP A 275 -9.46 -27.39 22.50
CA TRP A 275 -9.27 -26.09 23.16
C TRP A 275 -9.54 -26.15 24.68
N THR A 276 -8.86 -27.03 25.42
CA THR A 276 -9.08 -27.24 26.87
C THR A 276 -8.80 -26.00 27.73
N MET A 277 -7.58 -25.44 27.65
CA MET A 277 -7.23 -24.11 28.17
C MET A 277 -5.94 -23.66 27.47
N HIS A 278 -5.98 -22.54 26.74
CA HIS A 278 -4.85 -22.09 25.93
C HIS A 278 -4.47 -20.65 26.25
N LYS A 279 -3.16 -20.40 26.37
CA LYS A 279 -2.62 -19.06 26.63
C LYS A 279 -1.88 -18.55 25.39
N LEU A 280 -2.31 -17.40 24.89
CA LEU A 280 -1.69 -16.72 23.76
C LEU A 280 -1.05 -15.42 24.26
N HIS A 281 0.16 -15.12 23.79
CA HIS A 281 0.87 -13.89 24.11
C HIS A 281 0.97 -13.03 22.87
N GLY A 282 0.74 -11.74 23.04
CA GLY A 282 0.87 -10.74 21.99
C GLY A 282 1.44 -9.44 22.52
N ILE A 283 1.39 -8.41 21.70
CA ILE A 283 1.87 -7.09 22.03
C ILE A 283 0.75 -6.33 22.75
N PRO A 284 0.97 -5.86 24.00
CA PRO A 284 -0.01 -5.07 24.72
C PRO A 284 -0.23 -3.74 23.99
N ALA A 285 -1.48 -3.50 23.57
CA ALA A 285 -1.85 -2.29 22.84
C ALA A 285 -2.61 -1.32 23.74
N SER A 286 -3.54 -1.82 24.57
CA SER A 286 -4.35 -1.01 25.49
C SER A 286 -4.64 -1.78 26.77
N ASP A 287 -4.44 -1.11 27.90
CA ASP A 287 -4.56 -1.70 29.23
C ASP A 287 -5.99 -2.09 29.59
N GLY A 288 -6.10 -3.02 30.55
CA GLY A 288 -7.34 -3.40 31.20
C GLY A 288 -7.58 -4.91 31.14
N ILE A 289 -8.52 -5.36 31.97
CA ILE A 289 -8.87 -6.77 32.08
C ILE A 289 -10.36 -6.92 31.82
N GLU A 290 -10.73 -7.71 30.83
CA GLU A 290 -12.11 -8.02 30.50
C GLU A 290 -12.27 -9.52 30.19
N ILE A 291 -13.46 -10.04 30.48
CA ILE A 291 -13.82 -11.46 30.33
C ILE A 291 -15.11 -11.52 29.52
N GLY A 292 -15.12 -12.30 28.45
CA GLY A 292 -16.31 -12.42 27.61
C GLY A 292 -16.19 -13.45 26.49
N PRO A 293 -17.30 -13.75 25.80
CA PRO A 293 -17.31 -14.68 24.67
C PRO A 293 -16.56 -14.11 23.46
N SER A 294 -15.85 -14.98 22.73
CA SER A 294 -15.18 -14.66 21.48
C SER A 294 -16.17 -14.37 20.36
N TYR A 295 -15.87 -13.38 19.54
CA TYR A 295 -16.53 -13.14 18.26
C TYR A 295 -15.48 -12.92 17.18
N ILE A 296 -15.44 -13.79 16.17
CA ILE A 296 -14.43 -13.71 15.11
C ILE A 296 -14.99 -12.88 13.95
N LEU A 297 -14.39 -11.71 13.75
CA LEU A 297 -14.58 -10.92 12.55
C LEU A 297 -13.79 -11.54 11.39
N GLN A 298 -14.46 -12.37 10.60
CA GLN A 298 -13.87 -12.92 9.39
C GLN A 298 -13.99 -11.92 8.23
N PRO A 299 -12.89 -11.66 7.49
CA PRO A 299 -12.98 -10.87 6.27
C PRO A 299 -13.85 -11.60 5.25
N GLN A 300 -14.96 -10.99 4.87
CA GLN A 300 -15.85 -11.53 3.85
C GLN A 300 -15.15 -11.49 2.48
N ILE A 301 -14.86 -12.66 1.92
CA ILE A 301 -14.31 -12.75 0.57
C ILE A 301 -15.44 -12.47 -0.42
N LEU A 302 -15.52 -11.23 -0.91
CA LEU A 302 -16.46 -10.82 -1.94
C LEU A 302 -16.13 -11.54 -3.25
N LYS A 303 -17.00 -12.46 -3.69
CA LYS A 303 -16.85 -13.13 -4.99
C LYS A 303 -17.48 -12.28 -6.07
N VAL A 304 -16.68 -11.42 -6.69
CA VAL A 304 -17.09 -10.62 -7.83
C VAL A 304 -17.28 -11.52 -9.06
N LYS A 305 -18.52 -11.68 -9.52
CA LYS A 305 -18.81 -12.36 -10.79
C LYS A 305 -18.58 -11.40 -11.94
N LYS A 306 -17.76 -11.81 -12.92
CA LYS A 306 -17.52 -11.07 -14.16
C LYS A 306 -18.56 -11.47 -15.20
N TYR A 307 -19.31 -10.51 -15.72
CA TYR A 307 -20.27 -10.73 -16.80
C TYR A 307 -20.36 -9.53 -17.74
N LYS A 308 -20.86 -9.77 -18.96
CA LYS A 308 -21.08 -8.74 -19.96
C LYS A 308 -22.40 -8.02 -19.71
N ILE A 309 -22.38 -6.69 -19.71
CA ILE A 309 -23.57 -5.84 -19.57
C ILE A 309 -24.15 -5.47 -20.94
N LYS A 310 -25.47 -5.19 -20.97
CA LYS A 310 -26.16 -4.74 -22.19
C LYS A 310 -26.27 -3.22 -22.30
N ASN A 311 -26.27 -2.51 -21.17
CA ASN A 311 -26.46 -1.05 -21.12
C ASN A 311 -25.36 -0.39 -20.27
N PRO A 312 -24.25 0.04 -20.90
CA PRO A 312 -23.16 0.73 -20.22
C PRO A 312 -23.58 1.98 -19.45
N LYS A 313 -24.51 2.77 -19.99
CA LYS A 313 -24.97 4.01 -19.34
C LYS A 313 -25.66 3.75 -18.01
N ALA A 314 -26.60 2.79 -17.98
CA ALA A 314 -27.30 2.42 -16.76
C ALA A 314 -26.34 1.82 -15.72
N GLU A 315 -25.35 1.05 -16.17
CA GLU A 315 -24.34 0.48 -15.27
C GLU A 315 -23.41 1.56 -14.69
N TRP A 316 -23.05 2.57 -15.49
CA TRP A 316 -22.29 3.72 -15.04
C TRP A 316 -23.04 4.55 -13.99
N GLU A 317 -24.34 4.79 -14.19
CA GLU A 317 -25.19 5.46 -13.19
C GLU A 317 -25.28 4.66 -11.89
N ARG A 318 -25.45 3.33 -11.98
CA ARG A 318 -25.42 2.43 -10.82
C ARG A 318 -24.10 2.53 -10.07
N PHE A 319 -22.98 2.54 -10.79
CA PHE A 319 -21.65 2.70 -10.21
C PHE A 319 -21.50 4.04 -9.48
N LEU A 320 -21.88 5.15 -10.12
CA LEU A 320 -21.81 6.48 -9.50
C LEU A 320 -22.69 6.59 -8.25
N SER A 321 -23.87 5.96 -8.26
CA SER A 321 -24.74 5.88 -7.08
C SER A 321 -24.03 5.18 -5.90
N ALA A 322 -23.39 4.03 -6.17
CA ALA A 322 -22.63 3.30 -5.15
C ALA A 322 -21.43 4.10 -4.61
N ILE A 323 -20.72 4.81 -5.48
CA ILE A 323 -19.63 5.72 -5.08
C ILE A 323 -20.15 6.83 -4.17
N ASN A 324 -21.27 7.46 -4.51
CA ASN A 324 -21.86 8.52 -3.70
C ASN A 324 -22.36 8.00 -2.34
N GLN A 325 -22.95 6.80 -2.32
CA GLN A 325 -23.33 6.15 -1.07
C GLN A 325 -22.09 5.89 -0.18
N ALA A 326 -21.02 5.31 -0.74
CA ALA A 326 -19.78 5.06 -0.01
C ALA A 326 -19.16 6.36 0.53
N LYS A 327 -19.19 7.45 -0.23
CA LYS A 327 -18.72 8.77 0.22
C LYS A 327 -19.52 9.28 1.41
N ASN A 328 -20.85 9.16 1.37
CA ASN A 328 -21.71 9.58 2.47
C ASN A 328 -21.46 8.76 3.73
N GLU A 329 -21.30 7.44 3.59
CA GLU A 329 -20.92 6.57 4.70
C GLU A 329 -19.58 7.01 5.31
N ILE A 330 -18.55 7.22 4.50
CA ILE A 330 -17.23 7.70 4.97
C ILE A 330 -17.33 9.04 5.71
N ILE A 331 -18.19 9.97 5.26
CA ILE A 331 -18.42 11.25 5.94
C ILE A 331 -19.05 11.05 7.32
N VAL A 332 -20.06 10.17 7.42
CA VAL A 332 -20.69 9.83 8.70
C VAL A 332 -19.67 9.23 9.66
N ILE A 333 -18.86 8.29 9.16
CA ILE A 333 -17.77 7.65 9.91
C ILE A 333 -16.77 8.70 10.39
N LYS A 334 -16.27 9.56 9.48
CA LYS A 334 -15.34 10.65 9.81
C LYS A 334 -15.88 11.53 10.93
N ASN A 335 -17.14 11.95 10.83
CA ASN A 335 -17.76 12.84 11.82
C ASN A 335 -17.94 12.16 13.18
N LYS A 336 -18.28 10.86 13.19
CA LYS A 336 -18.37 10.06 14.42
C LYS A 336 -17.01 9.92 15.07
N THR A 337 -15.99 9.50 14.30
CA THR A 337 -14.61 9.40 14.78
C THR A 337 -14.07 10.74 15.29
N ALA A 338 -14.37 11.85 14.60
CA ALA A 338 -13.94 13.17 15.02
C ALA A 338 -14.51 13.58 16.39
N LYS A 339 -15.76 13.20 16.68
CA LYS A 339 -16.43 13.47 17.96
C LYS A 339 -15.99 12.53 19.08
N GLU A 340 -15.81 11.25 18.77
CA GLU A 340 -15.55 10.22 19.80
C GLU A 340 -14.06 10.05 20.12
N ILE A 341 -13.19 10.30 19.15
CA ILE A 341 -11.77 9.95 19.20
C ILE A 341 -10.90 11.19 19.01
N GLY A 342 -11.16 11.96 17.95
CA GLY A 342 -10.44 13.20 17.67
C GLY A 342 -10.36 13.54 16.19
N ALA A 343 -10.17 14.83 15.89
CA ALA A 343 -10.08 15.31 14.51
C ALA A 343 -8.86 14.74 13.77
N ARG A 344 -7.76 14.45 14.48
CA ARG A 344 -6.52 13.91 13.92
C ARG A 344 -6.70 12.49 13.41
N GLU A 345 -7.34 11.64 14.22
CA GLU A 345 -7.62 10.24 13.89
C GLU A 345 -8.69 10.13 12.80
N ALA A 346 -9.64 11.07 12.77
CA ALA A 346 -10.66 11.14 11.73
C ALA A 346 -10.10 11.57 10.36
N ASP A 347 -8.91 12.16 10.30
CA ASP A 347 -8.37 12.74 9.06
C ASP A 347 -7.93 11.67 8.05
N ILE A 348 -7.75 10.42 8.49
CA ILE A 348 -7.52 9.27 7.60
C ILE A 348 -8.66 9.11 6.58
N PHE A 349 -9.90 9.39 6.99
CA PHE A 349 -11.09 9.28 6.14
C PHE A 349 -11.12 10.38 5.05
N THR A 350 -10.38 11.46 5.23
CA THR A 350 -10.17 12.48 4.19
C THR A 350 -9.48 11.87 2.98
N ALA A 351 -8.43 11.06 3.18
CA ALA A 351 -7.75 10.36 2.10
C ALA A 351 -8.65 9.29 1.45
N HIS A 352 -9.44 8.55 2.25
CA HIS A 352 -10.41 7.58 1.72
C HIS A 352 -11.42 8.22 0.77
N LYS A 353 -11.93 9.40 1.12
CA LYS A 353 -12.83 10.15 0.24
C LYS A 353 -12.14 10.58 -1.06
N LEU A 354 -10.89 11.05 -0.98
CA LEU A 354 -10.15 11.47 -2.17
C LEU A 354 -9.91 10.32 -3.16
N PHE A 355 -9.71 9.08 -2.68
CA PHE A 355 -9.65 7.92 -3.57
C PHE A 355 -10.95 7.73 -4.37
N LEU A 356 -12.11 7.97 -3.76
CA LEU A 356 -13.42 7.87 -4.43
C LEU A 356 -13.75 9.09 -5.31
N ASP A 357 -13.08 10.22 -5.10
CA ASP A 357 -13.20 11.44 -5.92
C ASP A 357 -12.17 11.46 -7.08
N ASP A 358 -11.28 10.46 -7.16
CA ASP A 358 -10.19 10.47 -8.12
C ASP A 358 -10.68 10.25 -9.57
N HIS A 359 -10.55 11.28 -10.39
CA HIS A 359 -10.94 11.26 -11.81
C HIS A 359 -10.23 10.16 -12.62
N VAL A 360 -8.97 9.84 -12.33
CA VAL A 360 -8.23 8.80 -13.07
C VAL A 360 -8.82 7.42 -12.77
N LEU A 361 -9.15 7.15 -11.50
CA LEU A 361 -9.85 5.91 -11.14
C LEU A 361 -11.21 5.83 -11.85
N LEU A 362 -12.00 6.90 -11.77
CA LEU A 362 -13.34 6.95 -12.38
C LEU A 362 -13.29 6.76 -13.90
N ASP A 363 -12.35 7.40 -14.58
CA ASP A 363 -12.16 7.28 -16.03
C ASP A 363 -11.73 5.87 -16.44
N CYS A 364 -10.83 5.24 -15.67
CA CYS A 364 -10.43 3.84 -15.91
C CYS A 364 -11.61 2.87 -15.74
N VAL A 365 -12.41 3.02 -14.68
CA VAL A 365 -13.61 2.19 -14.48
C VAL A 365 -14.64 2.44 -15.57
N LYS A 366 -14.84 3.71 -15.95
CA LYS A 366 -15.76 4.08 -17.04
C LYS A 366 -15.37 3.42 -18.36
N LYS A 367 -14.09 3.43 -18.72
CA LYS A 367 -13.57 2.74 -19.92
C LYS A 367 -13.85 1.23 -19.88
N GLN A 368 -13.68 0.58 -18.73
CA GLN A 368 -14.00 -0.86 -18.60
C GLN A 368 -15.50 -1.15 -18.81
N ILE A 369 -16.38 -0.25 -18.35
CA ILE A 369 -17.83 -0.36 -18.53
C ILE A 369 -18.23 -0.07 -19.98
N ASP A 370 -17.72 1.01 -20.57
CA ASP A 370 -18.10 1.48 -21.91
C ASP A 370 -17.47 0.65 -23.03
N ASP A 371 -16.17 0.39 -22.97
CA ASP A 371 -15.42 -0.26 -24.06
C ASP A 371 -15.48 -1.80 -23.96
N ASN A 372 -15.36 -2.33 -22.74
CA ASN A 372 -15.32 -3.78 -22.52
C ASN A 372 -16.68 -4.39 -22.14
N PHE A 373 -17.71 -3.55 -21.95
CA PHE A 373 -19.04 -3.97 -21.52
C PHE A 373 -19.00 -4.84 -20.26
N LEU A 374 -18.14 -4.49 -19.30
CA LEU A 374 -18.04 -5.21 -18.02
C LEU A 374 -18.95 -4.60 -16.96
N ASN A 375 -19.45 -5.44 -16.06
CA ASN A 375 -20.22 -4.98 -14.90
C ASN A 375 -19.35 -4.17 -13.92
N ALA A 376 -19.98 -3.24 -13.20
CA ALA A 376 -19.31 -2.25 -12.34
C ALA A 376 -18.40 -2.88 -11.28
N GLU A 377 -18.82 -3.99 -10.67
CA GLU A 377 -18.03 -4.68 -9.65
C GLU A 377 -16.72 -5.23 -10.22
N ALA A 378 -16.78 -5.86 -11.39
CA ALA A 378 -15.60 -6.43 -12.05
C ALA A 378 -14.66 -5.32 -12.53
N SER A 379 -15.21 -4.27 -13.15
CA SER A 379 -14.47 -3.10 -13.61
C SER A 379 -13.72 -2.41 -12.47
N LEU A 380 -14.38 -2.19 -11.33
CA LEU A 380 -13.75 -1.59 -10.15
C LEU A 380 -12.67 -2.50 -9.55
N ALA A 381 -12.97 -3.79 -9.36
CA ALA A 381 -12.04 -4.74 -8.76
C ALA A 381 -10.74 -4.88 -9.57
N GLU A 382 -10.83 -4.94 -10.91
CA GLU A 382 -9.67 -5.05 -11.79
C GLU A 382 -8.80 -3.78 -11.75
N VAL A 383 -9.42 -2.60 -11.82
CA VAL A 383 -8.69 -1.32 -11.78
C VAL A 383 -7.99 -1.13 -10.44
N VAL A 384 -8.69 -1.36 -9.32
CA VAL A 384 -8.10 -1.20 -7.98
C VAL A 384 -6.99 -2.21 -7.73
N GLU A 385 -7.14 -3.47 -8.14
CA GLU A 385 -6.10 -4.50 -7.94
C GLU A 385 -4.79 -4.12 -8.65
N GLY A 386 -4.86 -3.47 -9.81
CA GLY A 386 -3.68 -2.92 -10.50
C GLY A 386 -2.94 -1.85 -9.67
N TYR A 387 -3.69 -0.91 -9.09
CA TYR A 387 -3.12 0.12 -8.21
C TYR A 387 -2.55 -0.47 -6.92
N VAL A 388 -3.24 -1.44 -6.32
CA VAL A 388 -2.75 -2.14 -5.12
C VAL A 388 -1.42 -2.83 -5.40
N LYS A 389 -1.29 -3.54 -6.51
CA LYS A 389 -0.02 -4.19 -6.90
C LYS A 389 1.10 -3.17 -7.07
N THR A 390 0.82 -2.03 -7.69
CA THR A 390 1.79 -0.94 -7.86
C THR A 390 2.29 -0.43 -6.50
N LEU A 391 1.37 -0.14 -5.57
CA LEU A 391 1.73 0.31 -4.21
C LEU A 391 2.46 -0.75 -3.38
N GLN A 392 2.11 -2.03 -3.56
CA GLN A 392 2.77 -3.14 -2.86
C GLN A 392 4.18 -3.43 -3.39
N GLY A 393 4.43 -3.12 -4.67
CA GLY A 393 5.75 -3.25 -5.29
C GLY A 393 6.75 -2.16 -4.87
N MET A 394 6.30 -1.12 -4.16
CA MET A 394 7.18 -0.09 -3.60
C MET A 394 7.83 -0.59 -2.29
N ASP A 395 9.10 -0.26 -2.08
CA ASP A 395 9.89 -0.81 -0.96
C ASP A 395 9.45 -0.32 0.43
N SER A 396 8.75 0.81 0.51
CA SER A 396 8.40 1.41 1.80
C SER A 396 7.21 0.73 2.49
N LYS A 397 7.36 0.52 3.81
CA LYS A 397 6.28 0.00 4.69
C LYS A 397 5.02 0.88 4.63
N ILE A 398 5.15 2.17 4.36
CA ILE A 398 4.01 3.09 4.30
C ILE A 398 3.15 2.87 3.05
N PHE A 399 3.75 2.62 1.88
CA PHE A 399 2.98 2.32 0.66
C PHE A 399 2.26 0.97 0.76
N LYS A 400 2.89 -0.01 1.42
CA LYS A 400 2.24 -1.28 1.77
C LYS A 400 1.01 -1.07 2.67
N GLN A 401 1.08 -0.17 3.65
CA GLN A 401 -0.09 0.20 4.46
C GLN A 401 -1.16 0.90 3.60
N ARG A 402 -0.78 1.74 2.63
CA ARG A 402 -1.76 2.41 1.74
C ARG A 402 -2.46 1.45 0.79
N ALA A 403 -1.80 0.40 0.35
CA ALA A 403 -2.44 -0.67 -0.40
C ALA A 403 -3.57 -1.35 0.41
N VAL A 404 -3.43 -1.43 1.73
CA VAL A 404 -4.47 -1.93 2.63
C VAL A 404 -5.62 -0.93 2.72
N ASP A 405 -5.33 0.36 2.92
CA ASP A 405 -6.35 1.43 2.99
C ASP A 405 -7.17 1.50 1.68
N LEU A 406 -6.51 1.38 0.54
CA LEU A 406 -7.16 1.34 -0.77
C LEU A 406 -8.06 0.10 -0.95
N LYS A 407 -7.60 -1.07 -0.48
CA LYS A 407 -8.42 -2.29 -0.48
C LYS A 407 -9.67 -2.13 0.37
N ASP A 408 -9.58 -1.47 1.51
CA ASP A 408 -10.73 -1.21 2.39
C ASP A 408 -11.79 -0.33 1.68
N VAL A 409 -11.36 0.78 1.09
CA VAL A 409 -12.26 1.69 0.33
C VAL A 409 -12.94 0.94 -0.82
N ASN A 410 -12.20 0.11 -1.54
CA ASN A 410 -12.75 -0.70 -2.63
C ASN A 410 -13.77 -1.73 -2.14
N GLN A 411 -13.47 -2.46 -1.05
CA GLN A 411 -14.41 -3.42 -0.47
C GLN A 411 -15.73 -2.77 -0.07
N ARG A 412 -15.70 -1.54 0.47
CA ARG A 412 -16.91 -0.79 0.80
C ARG A 412 -17.79 -0.56 -0.44
N VAL A 413 -17.21 -0.07 -1.54
CA VAL A 413 -17.97 0.18 -2.78
C VAL A 413 -18.51 -1.14 -3.36
N LEU A 414 -17.70 -2.20 -3.34
CA LEU A 414 -18.13 -3.53 -3.83
C LEU A 414 -19.28 -4.10 -3.03
N LYS A 415 -19.28 -3.97 -1.69
CA LYS A 415 -20.40 -4.39 -0.83
C LYS A 415 -21.71 -3.69 -1.24
N ILE A 416 -21.65 -2.37 -1.44
CA ILE A 416 -22.81 -1.57 -1.87
C ILE A 416 -23.32 -2.04 -3.23
N LEU A 417 -22.41 -2.26 -4.19
CA LEU A 417 -22.78 -2.72 -5.54
C LEU A 417 -23.42 -4.11 -5.54
N LEU A 418 -22.91 -5.03 -4.71
CA LEU A 418 -23.42 -6.38 -4.57
C LEU A 418 -24.74 -6.44 -3.77
N GLY A 419 -25.15 -5.34 -3.13
CA GLY A 419 -26.30 -5.31 -2.23
C GLY A 419 -26.11 -6.19 -0.99
N GLU A 420 -24.87 -6.55 -0.67
CA GLU A 420 -24.56 -7.30 0.55
C GLU A 420 -24.66 -6.33 1.72
N LYS A 421 -25.69 -6.55 2.56
CA LYS A 421 -25.72 -5.92 3.88
C LYS A 421 -24.54 -6.46 4.66
N GLU A 422 -23.74 -5.57 5.23
CA GLU A 422 -22.66 -5.98 6.14
C GLU A 422 -23.26 -6.89 7.22
N LYS A 423 -22.66 -8.07 7.43
CA LYS A 423 -22.77 -8.73 8.74
C LYS A 423 -22.10 -7.79 9.73
N SER A 424 -22.87 -6.82 10.20
CA SER A 424 -22.29 -5.67 10.87
C SER A 424 -21.96 -6.06 12.31
N ILE A 425 -20.84 -5.55 12.79
CA ILE A 425 -20.51 -5.54 14.21
C ILE A 425 -21.61 -4.82 15.02
N ALA A 426 -22.46 -4.00 14.36
CA ALA A 426 -23.60 -3.34 14.98
C ALA A 426 -24.76 -4.29 15.35
N GLU A 427 -24.86 -5.47 14.70
CA GLU A 427 -25.90 -6.49 14.99
C GLU A 427 -25.55 -7.39 16.17
N LEU A 428 -24.40 -7.19 16.83
CA LEU A 428 -24.05 -7.93 18.04
C LEU A 428 -25.18 -7.86 19.07
N SER A 429 -25.69 -9.01 19.50
CA SER A 429 -26.78 -9.12 20.49
C SER A 429 -26.29 -9.07 21.94
N LYS A 430 -25.00 -9.37 22.15
CA LYS A 430 -24.34 -9.46 23.47
C LYS A 430 -22.96 -8.80 23.45
N PRO A 431 -22.42 -8.38 24.61
CA PRO A 431 -21.03 -7.94 24.71
C PRO A 431 -20.04 -9.08 24.41
N VAL A 432 -19.02 -8.81 23.59
CA VAL A 432 -18.07 -9.82 23.08
C VAL A 432 -16.62 -9.31 23.10
N VAL A 433 -15.69 -10.25 23.09
CA VAL A 433 -14.29 -10.04 22.75
C VAL A 433 -14.11 -10.21 21.24
N LEU A 434 -13.76 -9.14 20.55
CA LEU A 434 -13.61 -9.15 19.10
C LEU A 434 -12.23 -9.69 18.70
N ILE A 435 -12.23 -10.78 17.94
CA ILE A 435 -11.05 -11.35 17.30
C ILE A 435 -11.06 -10.98 15.82
N ALA A 436 -9.97 -10.44 15.30
CA ALA A 436 -9.85 -10.18 13.87
C ALA A 436 -8.43 -10.45 13.35
N LYS A 437 -8.27 -10.59 12.03
CA LYS A 437 -6.92 -10.58 11.44
C LYS A 437 -6.27 -9.21 11.63
N ASP A 438 -7.01 -8.19 11.26
CA ASP A 438 -6.73 -6.77 11.46
C ASP A 438 -8.08 -6.04 11.56
N ILE A 439 -8.09 -4.82 12.09
CA ILE A 439 -9.31 -4.00 12.18
C ILE A 439 -9.14 -2.81 11.24
N SER A 440 -9.98 -2.76 10.21
CA SER A 440 -9.97 -1.65 9.25
C SER A 440 -10.67 -0.42 9.84
N PRO A 441 -10.33 0.81 9.39
CA PRO A 441 -11.06 2.03 9.78
C PRO A 441 -12.58 1.93 9.58
N SER A 442 -13.00 1.17 8.57
CA SER A 442 -14.39 0.85 8.28
C SER A 442 -15.07 0.00 9.36
N ASP A 443 -14.36 -0.97 9.93
CA ASP A 443 -14.87 -1.82 11.02
C ASP A 443 -15.03 -1.01 12.32
N ILE A 444 -14.07 -0.13 12.61
CA ILE A 444 -14.06 0.74 13.80
C ILE A 444 -15.34 1.56 13.90
N ALA A 445 -15.79 2.12 12.78
CA ALA A 445 -16.95 2.99 12.78
C ALA A 445 -18.25 2.27 13.18
N GLN A 446 -18.30 0.97 12.92
CA GLN A 446 -19.43 0.09 13.24
C GLN A 446 -19.36 -0.46 14.67
N LEU A 447 -18.22 -0.32 15.35
CA LEU A 447 -18.09 -0.77 16.73
C LEU A 447 -19.06 0.01 17.62
N ASP A 448 -19.87 -0.73 18.36
CA ASP A 448 -20.59 -0.21 19.51
C ASP A 448 -19.73 -0.43 20.75
N LYS A 449 -19.20 0.65 21.31
CA LYS A 449 -18.36 0.63 22.51
C LYS A 449 -18.99 -0.12 23.68
N LYS A 450 -20.33 -0.17 23.77
CA LYS A 450 -21.02 -0.90 24.86
C LYS A 450 -20.99 -2.42 24.68
N LYS A 451 -20.75 -2.89 23.45
CA LYS A 451 -20.79 -4.31 23.09
C LYS A 451 -19.40 -4.91 22.87
N ILE A 452 -18.35 -4.09 22.78
CA ILE A 452 -16.99 -4.57 22.63
C ILE A 452 -16.30 -4.53 23.98
N LEU A 453 -16.08 -5.71 24.56
CA LEU A 453 -15.37 -5.89 25.83
C LEU A 453 -13.86 -5.81 25.64
N GLY A 454 -13.34 -6.23 24.48
CA GLY A 454 -11.92 -6.24 24.19
C GLY A 454 -11.61 -6.52 22.73
N LEU A 455 -10.37 -6.21 22.31
CA LEU A 455 -9.90 -6.35 20.93
C LEU A 455 -8.65 -7.22 20.86
N CYS A 456 -8.68 -8.25 20.02
CA CYS A 456 -7.54 -9.14 19.77
C CYS A 456 -7.28 -9.23 18.26
N THR A 457 -6.04 -8.95 17.82
CA THR A 457 -5.67 -9.08 16.40
C THR A 457 -4.50 -10.01 16.13
N VAL A 458 -4.57 -10.71 15.00
CA VAL A 458 -3.48 -11.58 14.49
C VAL A 458 -2.25 -10.76 14.14
N THR A 459 -2.46 -9.65 13.44
CA THR A 459 -1.41 -8.72 13.00
C THR A 459 -1.59 -7.35 13.65
N GLY A 460 -0.50 -6.60 13.76
CA GLY A 460 -0.51 -5.23 14.29
C GLY A 460 0.68 -4.99 15.23
N GLY A 461 0.97 -3.72 15.46
CA GLY A 461 1.96 -3.27 16.44
C GLY A 461 1.38 -2.19 17.35
N THR A 462 2.18 -1.70 18.31
CA THR A 462 1.78 -0.67 19.28
C THR A 462 1.32 0.66 18.67
N THR A 463 1.65 0.89 17.39
CA THR A 463 1.31 2.06 16.59
C THR A 463 0.28 1.78 15.49
N SER A 464 -0.31 0.57 15.46
CA SER A 464 -1.37 0.26 14.49
C SER A 464 -2.62 1.11 14.77
N HIS A 465 -3.45 1.29 13.74
CA HIS A 465 -4.75 1.94 13.88
C HIS A 465 -5.55 1.29 15.03
N THR A 466 -5.59 -0.05 15.06
CA THR A 466 -6.22 -0.83 16.14
C THR A 466 -5.68 -0.45 17.53
N ALA A 467 -4.37 -0.34 17.69
CA ALA A 467 -3.75 -0.03 18.99
C ALA A 467 -4.05 1.39 19.47
N ILE A 468 -3.96 2.37 18.56
CA ILE A 468 -4.27 3.78 18.87
C ILE A 468 -5.74 3.90 19.28
N LEU A 469 -6.63 3.25 18.55
CA LEU A 469 -8.07 3.37 18.78
C LEU A 469 -8.51 2.65 20.06
N ALA A 470 -7.95 1.48 20.35
CA ALA A 470 -8.22 0.79 21.61
C ALA A 470 -7.90 1.67 22.83
N ARG A 471 -6.79 2.40 22.80
CA ARG A 471 -6.40 3.34 23.87
C ARG A 471 -7.38 4.48 23.99
N THR A 472 -7.75 5.12 22.88
CA THR A 472 -8.70 6.24 22.90
C THR A 472 -10.09 5.80 23.37
N LEU A 473 -10.52 4.60 22.96
CA LEU A 473 -11.80 4.03 23.38
C LEU A 473 -11.75 3.44 24.80
N LYS A 474 -10.56 3.32 25.42
CA LYS A 474 -10.33 2.68 26.72
C LYS A 474 -10.85 1.23 26.75
N ILE A 475 -10.63 0.51 25.65
CA ILE A 475 -10.96 -0.90 25.51
C ILE A 475 -9.65 -1.69 25.61
N PRO A 476 -9.56 -2.76 26.41
CA PRO A 476 -8.39 -3.63 26.47
C PRO A 476 -8.08 -4.21 25.09
N ALA A 477 -6.81 -4.14 24.68
CA ALA A 477 -6.42 -4.65 23.37
C ALA A 477 -5.03 -5.27 23.34
N ILE A 478 -4.92 -6.36 22.58
CA ILE A 478 -3.69 -7.09 22.34
C ILE A 478 -3.58 -7.35 20.83
N VAL A 479 -2.44 -7.02 20.24
CA VAL A 479 -2.19 -7.15 18.81
C VAL A 479 -1.02 -8.09 18.55
N GLY A 480 -0.94 -8.69 17.37
CA GLY A 480 0.19 -9.56 17.02
C GLY A 480 0.14 -10.94 17.67
N LEU A 481 -1.04 -11.48 17.96
CA LEU A 481 -1.25 -12.78 18.61
C LEU A 481 -1.01 -14.00 17.71
N GLY A 482 -0.69 -13.79 16.43
CA GLY A 482 -0.44 -14.87 15.47
C GLY A 482 -1.72 -15.54 14.94
N LYS A 483 -1.56 -16.43 13.95
CA LYS A 483 -2.69 -17.00 13.18
C LYS A 483 -3.59 -17.92 14.01
N GLU A 484 -3.05 -18.49 15.08
CA GLU A 484 -3.76 -19.40 15.99
C GLU A 484 -5.00 -18.75 16.62
N LEU A 485 -4.99 -17.42 16.77
CA LEU A 485 -6.13 -16.66 17.27
C LEU A 485 -7.42 -16.89 16.46
N LEU A 486 -7.32 -17.08 15.14
CA LEU A 486 -8.47 -17.29 14.26
C LEU A 486 -9.07 -18.70 14.36
N ASN A 487 -8.38 -19.63 15.02
CA ASN A 487 -8.83 -21.02 15.17
C ASN A 487 -9.64 -21.22 16.46
N ILE A 488 -9.77 -20.19 17.30
CA ILE A 488 -10.60 -20.21 18.51
C ILE A 488 -12.07 -20.37 18.08
N PRO A 489 -12.85 -21.33 18.63
CA PRO A 489 -14.25 -21.46 18.29
C PRO A 489 -15.04 -20.19 18.66
N GLU A 490 -16.06 -19.84 17.87
CA GLU A 490 -16.97 -18.75 18.22
C GLU A 490 -17.65 -19.02 19.58
N ASP A 491 -17.97 -17.96 20.31
CA ASP A 491 -18.58 -18.01 21.65
C ASP A 491 -17.74 -18.69 22.75
N THR A 492 -16.45 -18.94 22.50
CA THR A 492 -15.50 -19.41 23.52
C THR A 492 -15.24 -18.30 24.54
N THR A 493 -15.27 -18.62 25.84
CA THR A 493 -14.92 -17.65 26.89
C THR A 493 -13.44 -17.28 26.79
N LEU A 494 -13.16 -15.97 26.76
CA LEU A 494 -11.82 -15.41 26.73
C LEU A 494 -11.58 -14.51 27.95
N ILE A 495 -10.37 -14.56 28.48
CA ILE A 495 -9.82 -13.53 29.37
C ILE A 495 -8.79 -12.74 28.57
N ILE A 496 -8.90 -11.42 28.59
CA ILE A 496 -7.90 -10.52 28.02
C ILE A 496 -7.25 -9.75 29.16
N ASP A 497 -5.93 -9.84 29.26
CA ASP A 497 -5.10 -8.95 30.06
C ASP A 497 -4.29 -8.04 29.12
N GLY A 498 -4.85 -6.86 28.85
CA GLY A 498 -4.26 -5.89 27.95
C GLY A 498 -2.96 -5.27 28.47
N LYS A 499 -2.68 -5.38 29.76
CA LYS A 499 -1.44 -4.89 30.37
C LYS A 499 -0.28 -5.87 30.17
N GLU A 500 -0.53 -7.14 30.44
CA GLU A 500 0.48 -8.21 30.29
C GLU A 500 0.57 -8.74 28.84
N GLY A 501 -0.38 -8.38 27.97
CA GLY A 501 -0.43 -8.88 26.60
C GLY A 501 -0.85 -10.35 26.51
N LEU A 502 -1.63 -10.83 27.49
CA LEU A 502 -2.05 -12.22 27.61
C LEU A 502 -3.53 -12.42 27.26
N VAL A 503 -3.82 -13.40 26.40
CA VAL A 503 -5.16 -13.93 26.15
C VAL A 503 -5.25 -15.36 26.67
N ILE A 504 -6.27 -15.67 27.47
CA ILE A 504 -6.57 -17.02 27.91
C ILE A 504 -7.87 -17.47 27.25
N ALA A 505 -7.78 -18.45 26.36
CA ALA A 505 -8.91 -19.09 25.71
C ALA A 505 -9.38 -20.31 26.50
N ASN A 506 -10.69 -20.43 26.68
CA ASN A 506 -11.35 -21.45 27.50
C ASN A 506 -10.73 -21.57 28.91
N PRO A 507 -10.78 -20.49 29.72
CA PRO A 507 -10.19 -20.49 31.05
C PRO A 507 -10.93 -21.44 32.00
N ASP A 508 -10.19 -22.05 32.93
CA ASP A 508 -10.78 -22.79 34.05
C ASP A 508 -11.46 -21.85 35.07
N GLU A 509 -12.35 -22.40 35.91
CA GLU A 509 -13.08 -21.61 36.92
C GLU A 509 -12.14 -20.88 37.88
N LYS A 510 -10.98 -21.47 38.17
CA LYS A 510 -9.95 -20.85 39.01
C LYS A 510 -9.37 -19.60 38.37
N SER A 511 -9.05 -19.65 37.08
CA SER A 511 -8.58 -18.46 36.35
C SER A 511 -9.66 -17.40 36.25
N ILE A 512 -10.91 -17.77 35.94
CA ILE A 512 -12.04 -16.83 35.89
C ILE A 512 -12.18 -16.10 37.23
N THR A 513 -12.14 -16.83 38.36
CA THR A 513 -12.28 -16.25 39.70
C THR A 513 -11.13 -15.29 40.04
N THR A 514 -9.90 -15.69 39.67
CA THR A 514 -8.69 -14.90 39.90
C THR A 514 -8.74 -13.58 39.12
N TYR A 515 -8.99 -13.65 37.81
CA TYR A 515 -9.05 -12.47 36.95
C TYR A 515 -10.27 -11.59 37.23
N SER A 516 -11.41 -12.17 37.63
CA SER A 516 -12.57 -11.39 38.09
C SER A 516 -12.23 -10.56 39.34
N SER A 517 -11.43 -11.13 40.25
CA SER A 517 -10.96 -10.41 41.45
C SER A 517 -10.00 -9.28 41.07
N TYR A 518 -9.07 -9.52 40.14
CA TYR A 518 -8.18 -8.47 39.61
C TYR A 518 -8.96 -7.36 38.90
N GLN A 519 -9.93 -7.72 38.07
CA GLN A 519 -10.80 -6.76 37.40
C GLN A 519 -11.56 -5.87 38.41
N LYS A 520 -12.11 -6.47 39.47
CA LYS A 520 -12.82 -5.74 40.54
C LYS A 520 -11.89 -4.81 41.32
N ASN A 521 -10.69 -5.26 41.64
CA ASN A 521 -9.68 -4.46 42.32
C ASN A 521 -9.24 -3.26 41.46
N LEU A 522 -8.98 -3.48 40.16
CA LEU A 522 -8.66 -2.39 39.22
C LEU A 522 -9.80 -1.36 39.13
N LYS A 523 -11.05 -1.81 38.99
CA LYS A 523 -12.23 -0.92 38.95
C LYS A 523 -12.38 -0.14 40.25
N THR A 524 -12.08 -0.75 41.41
CA THR A 524 -12.13 -0.09 42.72
C THR A 524 -11.01 0.94 42.87
N GLN A 525 -9.78 0.59 42.49
CA GLN A 525 -8.62 1.47 42.53
C GLN A 525 -8.78 2.68 41.60
N GLN A 526 -9.32 2.48 40.40
CA GLN A 526 -9.64 3.60 39.50
C GLN A 526 -10.68 4.54 40.10
N ARG A 527 -11.71 4.01 40.76
CA ARG A 527 -12.72 4.84 41.46
C ARG A 527 -12.11 5.63 42.62
N THR A 528 -11.27 5.01 43.44
CA THR A 528 -10.62 5.70 44.57
C THR A 528 -9.64 6.77 44.10
N LEU A 529 -8.85 6.48 43.06
CA LEU A 529 -7.94 7.46 42.44
C LEU A 529 -8.71 8.64 41.85
N LYS A 530 -9.84 8.42 41.17
CA LYS A 530 -10.70 9.51 40.66
C LYS A 530 -11.22 10.43 41.76
N LEU A 531 -11.60 9.88 42.92
CA LEU A 531 -12.08 10.69 44.05
C LEU A 531 -11.01 11.63 44.61
N VAL A 532 -9.73 11.29 44.44
CA VAL A 532 -8.59 12.10 44.92
C VAL A 532 -7.86 12.84 43.80
N ALA A 533 -8.27 12.68 42.54
CA ALA A 533 -7.60 13.26 41.37
C ALA A 533 -7.50 14.80 41.42
N GLN A 534 -8.48 15.44 42.08
CA GLN A 534 -8.52 16.90 42.26
C GLN A 534 -7.68 17.39 43.45
N LYS A 535 -7.08 16.49 44.25
CA LYS A 535 -6.19 16.89 45.35
C LYS A 535 -4.85 17.38 44.80
N PRO A 536 -4.19 18.33 45.47
CA PRO A 536 -2.85 18.75 45.04
C PRO A 536 -1.86 17.59 45.15
N ALA A 537 -1.00 17.42 44.14
CA ALA A 537 0.02 16.39 44.15
C ALA A 537 1.20 16.78 45.06
N PHE A 538 1.38 16.02 46.14
CA PHE A 538 2.50 16.15 47.06
C PHE A 538 3.32 14.86 47.07
N THR A 539 4.64 14.98 47.16
CA THR A 539 5.53 13.86 47.47
C THR A 539 5.42 13.48 48.96
N HIS A 540 5.91 12.30 49.34
CA HIS A 540 5.85 11.83 50.74
C HIS A 540 6.56 12.75 51.75
N ASP A 541 7.55 13.51 51.28
CA ASP A 541 8.31 14.52 52.02
C ASP A 541 7.73 15.95 51.92
N GLY A 542 6.52 16.11 51.35
CA GLY A 542 5.74 17.34 51.41
C GLY A 542 5.98 18.35 50.29
N TYR A 543 6.78 18.02 49.26
CA TYR A 543 6.98 18.91 48.12
C TYR A 543 5.79 18.85 47.16
N ARG A 544 5.23 20.02 46.85
CA ARG A 544 4.16 20.13 45.84
C ARG A 544 4.74 19.99 44.43
N LYS A 545 4.14 19.13 43.63
CA LYS A 545 4.39 19.04 42.18
C LYS A 545 3.16 19.53 41.42
N VAL A 546 3.40 20.23 40.32
CA VAL A 546 2.34 20.64 39.40
C VAL A 546 2.18 19.54 38.36
N VAL A 547 1.00 18.93 38.32
CA VAL A 547 0.63 17.94 37.30
C VAL A 547 -0.31 18.64 36.33
N LEU A 548 0.08 18.69 35.06
CA LEU A 548 -0.70 19.30 33.98
C LEU A 548 -1.00 18.23 32.93
N ALA A 549 -2.12 18.39 32.24
CA ALA A 549 -2.47 17.56 31.09
C ALA A 549 -2.14 18.31 29.79
N ASN A 550 -1.53 17.61 28.84
CA ASN A 550 -1.36 18.12 27.49
C ASN A 550 -2.70 18.03 26.75
N ILE A 551 -3.31 19.17 26.45
CA ILE A 551 -4.63 19.26 25.81
C ILE A 551 -4.47 19.75 24.37
N SER A 552 -5.24 19.17 23.46
CA SER A 552 -5.23 19.51 22.03
C SER A 552 -6.57 20.09 21.54
N ASN A 553 -7.66 19.84 22.28
CA ASN A 553 -9.00 20.37 22.00
C ASN A 553 -9.89 20.39 23.27
N VAL A 554 -11.08 20.98 23.15
CA VAL A 554 -12.05 21.12 24.26
C VAL A 554 -12.49 19.78 24.85
N ASP A 555 -12.61 18.73 24.05
CA ASP A 555 -13.05 17.42 24.55
C ASP A 555 -11.93 16.71 25.32
N THR A 556 -10.68 16.81 24.86
CA THR A 556 -9.52 16.35 25.66
C THR A 556 -9.37 17.12 26.97
N ALA A 557 -9.76 18.40 27.00
CA ALA A 557 -9.78 19.19 28.23
C ALA A 557 -10.87 18.72 29.22
N LYS A 558 -12.05 18.31 28.73
CA LYS A 558 -13.08 17.68 29.58
C LYS A 558 -12.58 16.36 30.16
N ILE A 559 -11.97 15.50 29.33
CA ILE A 559 -11.41 14.21 29.80
C ILE A 559 -10.30 14.44 30.85
N ALA A 560 -9.49 15.49 30.70
CA ALA A 560 -8.45 15.84 31.68
C ALA A 560 -9.01 16.35 33.02
N LEU A 561 -10.26 16.84 33.05
CA LEU A 561 -10.96 17.29 34.26
C LEU A 561 -11.66 16.14 35.00
N GLU A 562 -11.94 15.03 34.30
CA GLU A 562 -12.63 13.82 34.80
C GLU A 562 -11.68 12.79 35.42
#